data_AF-A0AAE6TB90-F1
#
_entry.id   AF-A0AAE6TB90-F1
#
_cell.length_a   1.000
_cell.length_b   1.000
_cell.length_c   1.000
_cell.angle_alpha   90.00
_cell.angle_beta   90.00
_cell.angle_gamma   90.00
#
_symmetry.space_group_name_H-M   'P 1'
#
loop_
_entity.id
_entity.type
_entity.pdbx_description
1 polymer ?
#
loop_
_entity_poly.entity_id
_entity_poly.type
_entity_poly.pdbx_seq_one_letter_code
_entity_poly.pdbx_strand_id
1 'polypeptide(L)'
;MRSAPGLLSIFLIAAGVACAELPPDLPPATPLPLAPGPVIGGTIKGDPAAGVVPVRELIEANRRNENIPMAEPIPGETVSSIPQAEPIPNAEPIPGETNLHAPVQPAGPVPVIPPTAFSPVPVPQHETRVAILGYHDFSRTLPATEMRMNTDVFRAQMQALKASGVPVISMKEFLEWKLGSRQLPAKCVMITIDDGWKSVYTDAYPILKETGFPFTVFPYTKFITGRGSAMSHDQIQEMLDNGATLGSHSVSHLYPRSWRAAQRKGTQAVLDLATAEISNSRKILQEKFPGSAVEAYCYPGGFVLPDMITKAEEVGFQAAFTVIPKKVTKDTDRWRVHRYMVFGKDPKTFTRALNFNVPTAPETPSATPGNNSSSGNSLNSYPAPAQPVYPAANTVVKNQNPDISISLAREPAFDPKQVEMRVSGFGLVNAQYDPKEKILKWTPSRPLRLSPVTVQVRWKNLAANLWQTATWQFGIAEQEMHFIPQNVVK
;
A
#
# COMPACT_ATOMS: atom_id res chain seq x y z
N MET A 1 -47.76 -22.89 58.12
CA MET A 1 -48.45 -22.58 56.85
C MET A 1 -47.65 -23.25 55.74
N ARG A 2 -48.03 -24.47 55.31
CA ARG A 2 -48.94 -24.79 54.19
C ARG A 2 -48.48 -24.07 52.90
N SER A 3 -48.26 -24.68 51.73
CA SER A 3 -48.36 -26.06 51.21
C SER A 3 -48.11 -25.93 49.70
N ALA A 4 -47.41 -26.87 49.06
CA ALA A 4 -47.55 -27.16 47.61
C ALA A 4 -48.96 -27.80 47.35
N PRO A 5 -49.39 -28.32 46.17
CA PRO A 5 -48.67 -28.60 44.89
C PRO A 5 -49.53 -28.51 43.57
N GLY A 6 -48.97 -28.98 42.45
CA GLY A 6 -49.69 -29.76 41.41
C GLY A 6 -50.08 -29.02 40.11
N LEU A 7 -50.05 -29.60 38.89
CA LEU A 7 -50.08 -31.02 38.47
C LEU A 7 -49.70 -31.18 36.97
N LEU A 8 -48.93 -32.25 36.65
CA LEU A 8 -49.06 -33.27 35.56
C LEU A 8 -49.12 -32.85 34.06
N SER A 9 -48.64 -33.61 33.06
CA SER A 9 -48.19 -35.02 32.93
C SER A 9 -47.41 -35.25 31.59
N ILE A 10 -46.28 -36.00 31.52
CA ILE A 10 -46.06 -37.45 31.15
C ILE A 10 -46.31 -37.76 29.63
N PHE A 11 -45.39 -38.30 28.78
CA PHE A 11 -44.66 -39.61 28.70
C PHE A 11 -43.38 -39.45 27.79
N LEU A 12 -42.16 -39.97 28.09
CA LEU A 12 -41.62 -41.36 27.97
C LEU A 12 -41.74 -41.95 26.54
N ILE A 13 -40.72 -42.44 25.81
CA ILE A 13 -39.79 -43.58 26.04
C ILE A 13 -38.58 -43.53 25.07
N ALA A 14 -37.47 -44.15 25.50
CA ALA A 14 -36.15 -44.28 24.88
C ALA A 14 -35.94 -45.54 23.99
N ALA A 15 -34.66 -45.76 23.61
CA ALA A 15 -34.01 -46.94 22.99
C ALA A 15 -33.97 -46.96 21.45
N GLY A 16 -32.92 -47.44 20.77
CA GLY A 16 -31.73 -48.20 21.17
C GLY A 16 -30.94 -48.61 19.92
N VAL A 17 -29.69 -49.03 20.13
CA VAL A 17 -28.65 -49.43 19.16
C VAL A 17 -28.94 -50.79 18.51
N ALA A 18 -28.58 -51.00 17.24
CA ALA A 18 -28.09 -52.30 16.70
C ALA A 18 -27.44 -52.19 15.30
N CYS A 19 -26.36 -52.95 15.12
CA CYS A 19 -25.54 -53.17 13.91
C CYS A 19 -26.17 -54.15 12.89
N ALA A 20 -25.69 -54.11 11.63
CA ALA A 20 -25.43 -55.26 10.70
C ALA A 20 -25.04 -54.70 9.31
N GLU A 21 -23.80 -54.87 8.82
CA GLU A 21 -23.26 -55.95 7.93
C GLU A 21 -23.24 -55.59 6.41
N LEU A 22 -22.03 -55.61 5.82
CA LEU A 22 -21.67 -55.71 4.38
C LEU A 22 -21.78 -57.21 3.93
N PRO A 23 -21.46 -57.71 2.69
CA PRO A 23 -20.71 -57.17 1.51
C PRO A 23 -21.29 -57.68 0.13
N PRO A 24 -20.57 -58.04 -0.98
CA PRO A 24 -19.23 -57.69 -1.57
C PRO A 24 -19.18 -57.39 -3.12
N ASP A 25 -17.97 -57.03 -3.62
CA ASP A 25 -17.31 -57.24 -4.95
C ASP A 25 -17.78 -56.56 -6.27
N LEU A 26 -17.02 -55.59 -6.86
CA LEU A 26 -15.90 -55.64 -7.87
C LEU A 26 -16.37 -55.81 -9.35
N PRO A 27 -15.65 -55.35 -10.43
CA PRO A 27 -14.22 -55.01 -10.56
C PRO A 27 -13.89 -53.70 -11.37
N PRO A 28 -12.59 -53.34 -11.57
CA PRO A 28 -12.15 -52.12 -12.25
C PRO A 28 -11.84 -52.33 -13.75
N ALA A 29 -11.92 -51.26 -14.55
CA ALA A 29 -11.46 -51.27 -15.94
C ALA A 29 -10.27 -50.31 -16.16
N THR A 30 -9.20 -50.88 -16.70
CA THR A 30 -7.90 -50.33 -17.08
C THR A 30 -7.97 -49.45 -18.35
N PRO A 31 -6.93 -48.62 -18.63
CA PRO A 31 -6.88 -47.67 -19.74
C PRO A 31 -6.25 -48.25 -21.02
N LEU A 32 -6.49 -47.60 -22.16
CA LEU A 32 -5.93 -47.89 -23.49
C LEU A 32 -5.43 -46.60 -24.18
N PRO A 33 -4.54 -46.65 -25.20
CA PRO A 33 -3.16 -46.19 -25.04
C PRO A 33 -2.68 -45.06 -25.99
N LEU A 34 -1.44 -44.64 -25.68
CA LEU A 34 -0.45 -43.73 -26.29
C LEU A 34 -0.41 -43.53 -27.82
N ALA A 35 -0.06 -42.31 -28.24
CA ALA A 35 1.16 -42.02 -29.03
C ALA A 35 1.44 -40.50 -29.22
N PRO A 36 2.65 -40.01 -28.89
CA PRO A 36 3.27 -38.85 -29.55
C PRO A 36 4.46 -39.27 -30.45
N GLY A 37 4.61 -38.59 -31.59
CA GLY A 37 5.70 -38.77 -32.57
C GLY A 37 7.05 -38.19 -32.13
N PRO A 38 8.11 -38.43 -32.93
CA PRO A 38 9.46 -38.71 -32.42
C PRO A 38 10.35 -37.49 -32.19
N VAL A 39 11.27 -37.68 -31.24
CA VAL A 39 12.48 -36.89 -30.99
C VAL A 39 13.66 -37.53 -31.73
N ILE A 40 14.50 -36.72 -32.36
CA ILE A 40 15.89 -37.01 -32.75
C ILE A 40 16.73 -35.97 -32.00
N GLY A 41 17.83 -36.22 -31.29
CA GLY A 41 18.64 -37.40 -30.98
C GLY A 41 19.93 -36.86 -30.34
N GLY A 42 20.55 -37.58 -29.39
CA GLY A 42 21.87 -37.20 -28.85
C GLY A 42 22.14 -37.74 -27.44
N THR A 43 22.79 -38.91 -27.39
CA THR A 43 23.14 -39.69 -26.19
C THR A 43 24.53 -39.33 -25.65
N ILE A 44 24.71 -39.19 -24.33
CA ILE A 44 25.96 -39.55 -23.64
C ILE A 44 25.61 -40.34 -22.37
N LYS A 45 26.30 -41.47 -22.20
CA LYS A 45 26.20 -42.49 -21.13
C LYS A 45 26.83 -42.02 -19.81
N GLY A 46 26.19 -42.39 -18.68
CA GLY A 46 26.77 -42.46 -17.34
C GLY A 46 25.72 -42.91 -16.30
N ASP A 47 25.94 -44.05 -15.65
CA ASP A 47 25.07 -44.82 -14.73
C ASP A 47 25.08 -44.27 -13.26
N PRO A 48 24.25 -44.73 -12.28
CA PRO A 48 23.26 -43.89 -11.59
C PRO A 48 23.30 -44.06 -10.04
N ALA A 49 23.79 -43.07 -9.30
CA ALA A 49 23.67 -43.11 -7.83
C ALA A 49 23.65 -41.71 -7.21
N ALA A 50 22.65 -40.92 -7.56
CA ALA A 50 22.17 -39.78 -6.77
C ALA A 50 20.87 -39.30 -7.40
N GLY A 51 19.73 -39.54 -6.74
CA GLY A 51 18.44 -39.05 -7.19
C GLY A 51 18.40 -37.52 -7.16
N VAL A 52 18.67 -36.90 -8.30
CA VAL A 52 18.33 -35.50 -8.56
C VAL A 52 16.87 -35.45 -8.94
N VAL A 53 16.02 -34.97 -8.02
CA VAL A 53 14.61 -34.68 -8.33
C VAL A 53 14.59 -33.44 -9.23
N PRO A 54 13.99 -33.50 -10.44
CA PRO A 54 13.88 -32.34 -11.31
C PRO A 54 13.03 -31.26 -10.64
N VAL A 55 13.51 -30.01 -10.66
CA VAL A 55 12.89 -28.79 -10.06
C VAL A 55 11.41 -28.60 -10.44
N ARG A 56 10.94 -29.26 -11.50
CA ARG A 56 9.54 -29.23 -11.92
C ARG A 56 8.60 -29.97 -10.95
N GLU A 57 9.02 -31.06 -10.32
CA GLU A 57 8.16 -31.84 -9.41
C GLU A 57 8.00 -31.17 -8.04
N LEU A 58 9.00 -30.41 -7.58
CA LEU A 58 8.91 -29.56 -6.38
C LEU A 58 7.91 -28.40 -6.53
N ILE A 59 7.68 -27.93 -7.77
CA ILE A 59 6.77 -26.84 -8.08
C ILE A 59 5.31 -27.34 -8.15
N GLU A 60 5.09 -28.60 -8.55
CA GLU A 60 3.76 -29.20 -8.62
C GLU A 60 3.28 -29.78 -7.28
N ALA A 61 4.18 -30.26 -6.42
CA ALA A 61 3.83 -30.69 -5.05
C ALA A 61 3.34 -29.53 -4.16
N ASN A 62 3.88 -28.32 -4.34
CA ASN A 62 3.43 -27.11 -3.61
C ASN A 62 2.09 -26.54 -4.11
N ARG A 63 1.53 -27.06 -5.21
CA ARG A 63 0.23 -26.62 -5.76
C ARG A 63 -0.94 -27.50 -5.35
N ARG A 64 -0.69 -28.71 -4.85
CA ARG A 64 -1.74 -29.57 -4.30
C ARG A 64 -1.80 -29.37 -2.79
N ASN A 65 -3.01 -29.05 -2.32
CA ASN A 65 -3.33 -28.76 -0.93
C ASN A 65 -3.32 -30.06 -0.10
N GLU A 66 -2.16 -30.70 0.02
CA GLU A 66 -1.97 -31.91 0.82
C GLU A 66 -1.27 -31.54 2.14
N ASN A 67 -1.94 -31.85 3.24
CA ASN A 67 -1.46 -31.67 4.61
C ASN A 67 -0.33 -32.68 4.85
N ILE A 68 0.93 -32.25 4.84
CA ILE A 68 2.05 -33.11 5.22
C ILE A 68 2.14 -33.11 6.76
N PRO A 69 2.00 -34.28 7.43
CA PRO A 69 2.05 -34.35 8.88
C PRO A 69 3.46 -34.02 9.41
N MET A 70 3.48 -33.30 10.53
CA MET A 70 4.70 -32.95 11.28
C MET A 70 5.41 -34.23 11.76
N ALA A 71 6.69 -34.37 11.46
CA ALA A 71 7.53 -35.38 12.12
C ALA A 71 7.99 -34.84 13.49
N GLU A 72 7.70 -35.58 14.56
CA GLU A 72 8.17 -35.30 15.91
C GLU A 72 9.67 -35.65 16.06
N PRO A 73 10.48 -34.85 16.80
CA PRO A 73 11.85 -35.24 17.13
C PRO A 73 11.90 -36.22 18.31
N ILE A 74 12.71 -37.26 18.13
CA ILE A 74 13.04 -38.32 19.08
C ILE A 74 13.83 -37.73 20.29
N PRO A 75 13.61 -38.18 21.55
CA PRO A 75 14.34 -37.65 22.71
C PRO A 75 15.70 -38.34 22.92
N GLY A 76 16.71 -37.53 23.27
CA GLY A 76 17.87 -37.96 24.04
C GLY A 76 19.20 -37.95 23.30
N GLU A 77 20.01 -36.91 23.53
CA GLU A 77 21.44 -37.06 23.78
C GLU A 77 21.98 -35.78 24.47
N THR A 78 22.57 -35.98 25.65
CA THR A 78 23.09 -34.95 26.55
C THR A 78 24.58 -34.72 26.33
N VAL A 79 24.94 -33.43 26.21
CA VAL A 79 26.13 -32.71 26.71
C VAL A 79 27.52 -33.29 26.46
N SER A 80 28.36 -32.54 25.73
CA SER A 80 29.77 -32.36 26.10
C SER A 80 30.31 -30.98 25.69
N SER A 81 31.34 -30.57 26.42
CA SER A 81 31.84 -29.22 26.75
C SER A 81 32.55 -28.42 25.64
N ILE A 82 32.55 -27.10 25.87
CA ILE A 82 33.12 -25.95 25.14
C ILE A 82 34.67 -26.02 24.99
N PRO A 83 35.30 -25.25 24.06
CA PRO A 83 35.96 -24.03 24.55
C PRO A 83 35.82 -22.77 23.66
N GLN A 84 36.05 -21.62 24.30
CA GLN A 84 35.98 -20.24 23.81
C GLN A 84 36.79 -19.98 22.52
N ALA A 85 36.25 -19.11 21.65
CA ALA A 85 36.97 -18.58 20.50
C ALA A 85 37.71 -17.28 20.87
N GLU A 86 39.03 -17.28 20.66
CA GLU A 86 39.87 -16.08 20.57
C GLU A 86 39.75 -15.43 19.18
N PRO A 87 40.00 -14.11 19.04
CA PRO A 87 39.81 -13.38 17.78
C PRO A 87 40.99 -13.59 16.82
N ILE A 88 40.72 -13.90 15.55
CA ILE A 88 41.73 -14.00 14.49
C ILE A 88 41.61 -12.80 13.52
N PRO A 89 42.73 -12.21 13.06
CA PRO A 89 42.80 -10.90 12.40
C PRO A 89 42.58 -10.98 10.87
N ASN A 90 42.34 -9.81 10.27
CA ASN A 90 42.31 -9.48 8.84
C ASN A 90 42.88 -10.55 7.89
N ALA A 91 42.03 -11.10 7.02
CA ALA A 91 42.46 -11.84 5.84
C ALA A 91 42.54 -10.89 4.63
N GLU A 92 43.71 -10.88 4.00
CA GLU A 92 44.04 -10.24 2.73
C GLU A 92 43.27 -10.84 1.53
N PRO A 93 43.24 -10.16 0.36
CA PRO A 93 42.37 -10.53 -0.76
C PRO A 93 42.81 -11.81 -1.47
N ILE A 94 41.83 -12.62 -1.86
CA ILE A 94 42.03 -13.81 -2.70
C ILE A 94 42.36 -13.36 -4.15
N PRO A 95 43.49 -13.75 -4.75
CA PRO A 95 43.80 -13.48 -6.15
C PRO A 95 43.14 -14.53 -7.05
N GLY A 96 42.26 -14.11 -7.97
CA GLY A 96 41.75 -15.03 -9.00
C GLY A 96 40.33 -14.80 -9.53
N GLU A 97 39.91 -13.56 -9.80
CA GLU A 97 38.74 -13.29 -10.65
C GLU A 97 39.13 -12.32 -11.79
N THR A 98 39.89 -12.83 -12.75
CA THR A 98 39.96 -12.23 -14.09
C THR A 98 39.06 -13.03 -15.01
N ASN A 99 38.16 -12.32 -15.69
CA ASN A 99 37.39 -12.71 -16.89
C ASN A 99 36.04 -13.42 -16.68
N LEU A 100 35.01 -12.63 -16.35
CA LEU A 100 33.69 -12.73 -16.97
C LEU A 100 33.16 -11.33 -17.28
N HIS A 101 33.58 -10.77 -18.42
CA HIS A 101 32.88 -9.64 -19.05
C HIS A 101 31.60 -10.16 -19.71
N ALA A 102 30.49 -10.09 -18.98
CA ALA A 102 29.17 -9.96 -19.58
C ALA A 102 28.86 -8.45 -19.71
N PRO A 103 28.20 -7.99 -20.77
CA PRO A 103 27.97 -6.58 -20.99
C PRO A 103 27.09 -6.01 -19.88
N VAL A 104 27.69 -5.11 -19.09
CA VAL A 104 26.97 -4.20 -18.19
C VAL A 104 25.99 -3.42 -19.07
N GLN A 105 24.68 -3.63 -18.88
CA GLN A 105 23.72 -2.68 -19.43
C GLN A 105 24.02 -1.32 -18.78
N PRO A 106 24.22 -0.24 -19.56
CA PRO A 106 24.50 1.05 -18.98
C PRO A 106 23.33 1.43 -18.07
N ALA A 107 23.66 1.85 -16.84
CA ALA A 107 22.72 2.44 -15.93
C ALA A 107 21.94 3.51 -16.69
N GLY A 108 20.61 3.38 -16.75
CA GLY A 108 19.76 4.40 -17.34
C GLY A 108 20.03 5.76 -16.68
N PRO A 109 19.81 6.88 -17.38
CA PRO A 109 20.14 8.21 -16.87
C PRO A 109 19.45 8.46 -15.52
N VAL A 110 20.28 8.75 -14.51
CA VAL A 110 19.84 9.10 -13.15
C VAL A 110 19.08 10.42 -13.21
N PRO A 111 17.87 10.53 -12.62
CA PRO A 111 17.18 11.80 -12.53
C PRO A 111 17.98 12.75 -11.62
N VAL A 112 18.50 13.83 -12.20
CA VAL A 112 19.13 14.92 -11.44
C VAL A 112 18.02 15.72 -10.77
N ILE A 113 18.00 15.72 -9.43
CA ILE A 113 17.07 16.53 -8.64
C ILE A 113 17.78 17.85 -8.33
N PRO A 114 17.20 19.01 -8.67
CA PRO A 114 17.85 20.30 -8.40
C PRO A 114 17.99 20.51 -6.87
N PRO A 115 19.18 20.92 -6.40
CA PRO A 115 19.42 21.20 -4.98
C PRO A 115 18.65 22.47 -4.61
N THR A 116 17.55 22.32 -3.88
CA THR A 116 16.94 23.44 -3.15
C THR A 116 17.22 23.16 -1.68
N ALA A 117 18.05 23.99 -1.05
CA ALA A 117 18.33 23.86 0.38
C ALA A 117 17.01 23.98 1.15
N PHE A 118 16.54 22.87 1.74
CA PHE A 118 15.28 22.84 2.48
C PHE A 118 15.52 23.33 3.91
N SER A 119 14.99 24.50 4.23
CA SER A 119 15.10 25.06 5.58
C SER A 119 14.24 24.29 6.60
N PRO A 120 14.74 24.04 7.82
CA PRO A 120 14.00 23.41 8.92
C PRO A 120 13.01 24.38 9.62
N VAL A 121 12.52 25.41 8.94
CA VAL A 121 11.59 26.37 9.52
C VAL A 121 10.24 25.68 9.77
N PRO A 122 9.65 25.79 10.97
CA PRO A 122 8.30 25.31 11.23
C PRO A 122 7.32 25.95 10.25
N VAL A 123 6.66 25.12 9.44
CA VAL A 123 5.55 25.56 8.60
C VAL A 123 4.22 25.22 9.27
N PRO A 124 3.12 25.90 8.92
CA PRO A 124 1.79 25.43 9.26
C PRO A 124 1.64 23.96 8.85
N GLN A 125 1.26 23.07 9.79
CA GLN A 125 1.33 21.62 9.56
C GLN A 125 0.37 21.11 8.48
N HIS A 126 -0.62 21.92 8.08
CA HIS A 126 -1.48 21.64 6.92
C HIS A 126 -0.76 21.81 5.57
N GLU A 127 0.37 22.52 5.54
CA GLU A 127 1.23 22.68 4.37
C GLU A 127 2.28 21.57 4.25
N THR A 128 2.57 20.85 5.34
CA THR A 128 3.47 19.70 5.33
C THR A 128 3.01 18.65 4.31
N ARG A 129 3.97 18.16 3.50
CA ARG A 129 3.80 17.08 2.53
C ARG A 129 4.80 15.98 2.83
N VAL A 130 4.29 14.78 3.09
CA VAL A 130 5.12 13.58 3.26
C VAL A 130 5.02 12.71 2.01
N ALA A 131 6.15 12.43 1.36
CA ALA A 131 6.23 11.42 0.32
C ALA A 131 6.64 10.08 0.94
N ILE A 132 5.81 9.05 0.79
CA ILE A 132 6.11 7.73 1.35
C ILE A 132 6.48 6.80 0.21
N LEU A 133 7.70 6.27 0.23
CA LEU A 133 8.22 5.36 -0.77
C LEU A 133 7.95 3.91 -0.33
N GLY A 134 7.41 3.09 -1.23
CA GLY A 134 7.20 1.66 -1.01
C GLY A 134 8.09 0.83 -1.93
N TYR A 135 8.93 -0.02 -1.35
CA TYR A 135 9.81 -0.98 -2.03
C TYR A 135 9.46 -2.41 -1.63
N HIS A 136 9.98 -3.43 -2.32
CA HIS A 136 9.66 -4.84 -2.04
C HIS A 136 10.91 -5.71 -2.09
N ASP A 137 11.38 -6.03 -3.29
CA ASP A 137 12.48 -6.96 -3.55
C ASP A 137 13.66 -6.27 -4.24
N PHE A 138 14.87 -6.77 -3.98
CA PHE A 138 16.12 -6.21 -4.49
C PHE A 138 17.00 -7.32 -5.07
N SER A 139 17.81 -6.99 -6.08
CA SER A 139 18.84 -7.91 -6.55
C SER A 139 19.98 -7.21 -7.29
N ARG A 140 21.21 -7.63 -6.99
CA ARG A 140 22.41 -7.23 -7.73
C ARG A 140 22.49 -7.88 -9.11
N THR A 141 21.99 -9.10 -9.25
CA THR A 141 22.28 -9.97 -10.41
C THR A 141 21.08 -10.23 -11.30
N LEU A 142 19.87 -10.28 -10.74
CA LEU A 142 18.67 -10.57 -11.51
C LEU A 142 18.13 -9.31 -12.21
N PRO A 143 17.46 -9.41 -13.37
CA PRO A 143 16.99 -8.25 -14.15
C PRO A 143 15.74 -7.60 -13.53
N ALA A 144 15.67 -6.27 -13.34
CA ALA A 144 14.50 -5.63 -12.70
C ALA A 144 13.12 -6.19 -13.15
N THR A 145 12.22 -6.37 -12.18
CA THR A 145 10.80 -6.67 -12.43
C THR A 145 9.94 -5.48 -12.01
N GLU A 146 8.62 -5.64 -12.02
CA GLU A 146 7.73 -4.65 -11.44
C GLU A 146 8.05 -4.45 -9.95
N MET A 147 8.17 -5.54 -9.17
CA MET A 147 8.40 -5.49 -7.72
C MET A 147 9.86 -5.64 -7.29
N ARG A 148 10.74 -6.11 -8.17
CA ARG A 148 12.17 -6.28 -7.89
C ARG A 148 12.98 -5.16 -8.53
N MET A 149 13.71 -4.43 -7.69
CA MET A 149 14.60 -3.36 -8.11
C MET A 149 16.06 -3.83 -8.12
N ASN A 150 16.86 -3.29 -9.03
CA ASN A 150 18.30 -3.53 -8.99
C ASN A 150 18.95 -2.77 -7.84
N THR A 151 19.87 -3.42 -7.12
CA THR A 151 20.50 -2.87 -5.91
C THR A 151 21.23 -1.56 -6.20
N ASP A 152 21.89 -1.42 -7.35
CA ASP A 152 22.58 -0.18 -7.72
C ASP A 152 21.62 0.97 -8.01
N VAL A 153 20.43 0.67 -8.54
CA VAL A 153 19.38 1.68 -8.75
C VAL A 153 18.86 2.18 -7.39
N PHE A 154 18.67 1.26 -6.43
CA PHE A 154 18.30 1.66 -5.07
C PHE A 154 19.37 2.53 -4.41
N ARG A 155 20.65 2.14 -4.53
CA ARG A 155 21.79 2.91 -4.03
C ARG A 155 21.80 4.33 -4.61
N ALA A 156 21.65 4.46 -5.92
CA ALA A 156 21.57 5.76 -6.60
C ALA A 156 20.38 6.60 -6.11
N GLN A 157 19.21 5.99 -5.89
CA GLN A 157 18.04 6.68 -5.32
C GLN A 157 18.30 7.19 -3.90
N MET A 158 18.92 6.40 -3.04
CA MET A 158 19.23 6.81 -1.67
C MET A 158 20.29 7.92 -1.63
N GLN A 159 21.29 7.85 -2.50
CA GLN A 159 22.28 8.92 -2.68
C GLN A 159 21.63 10.21 -3.20
N ALA A 160 20.73 10.13 -4.19
CA ALA A 160 20.00 11.29 -4.70
C ALA A 160 19.10 11.91 -3.61
N LEU A 161 18.44 11.09 -2.79
CA LEU A 161 17.64 11.57 -1.65
C LEU A 161 18.53 12.28 -0.63
N LYS A 162 19.70 11.73 -0.28
CA LYS A 162 20.67 12.36 0.63
C LYS A 162 21.19 13.67 0.08
N ALA A 163 21.54 13.73 -1.21
CA ALA A 163 21.99 14.94 -1.89
C ALA A 163 20.91 16.02 -1.99
N SER A 164 19.62 15.63 -2.05
CA SER A 164 18.52 16.59 -2.11
C SER A 164 18.32 17.40 -0.82
N GLY A 165 18.81 16.90 0.33
CA GLY A 165 18.60 17.50 1.64
C GLY A 165 17.17 17.40 2.18
N VAL A 166 16.27 16.68 1.51
CA VAL A 166 14.91 16.43 2.03
C VAL A 166 15.00 15.52 3.25
N PRO A 167 14.45 15.91 4.42
CA PRO A 167 14.45 15.09 5.62
C PRO A 167 13.78 13.72 5.40
N VAL A 168 14.45 12.66 5.85
CA VAL A 168 13.88 11.31 5.90
C VAL A 168 13.42 11.04 7.32
N ILE A 169 12.14 10.76 7.49
CA ILE A 169 11.49 10.58 8.79
C ILE A 169 11.18 9.10 9.06
N SER A 170 11.17 8.73 10.34
CA SER A 170 10.75 7.42 10.82
C SER A 170 9.22 7.27 10.91
N MET A 171 8.75 6.03 11.04
CA MET A 171 7.32 5.77 11.29
C MET A 171 6.81 6.42 12.57
N LYS A 172 7.62 6.40 13.62
CA LYS A 172 7.27 7.04 14.90
C LYS A 172 7.00 8.52 14.71
N GLU A 173 7.90 9.23 14.02
CA GLU A 173 7.76 10.65 13.73
C GLU A 173 6.54 10.95 12.86
N PHE A 174 6.28 10.09 11.87
CA PHE A 174 5.10 10.17 11.03
C PHE A 174 3.81 10.01 11.84
N LEU A 175 3.72 9.02 12.74
CA LEU A 175 2.55 8.77 13.58
C LEU A 175 2.34 9.90 14.59
N GLU A 176 3.39 10.34 15.28
CA GLU A 176 3.34 11.49 16.21
C GLU A 176 2.83 12.75 15.49
N TRP A 177 3.32 13.03 14.28
CA TRP A 177 2.83 14.14 13.48
C TRP A 177 1.37 13.94 13.06
N LYS A 178 1.03 12.74 12.61
CA LYS A 178 -0.31 12.44 12.12
C LYS A 178 -1.35 12.52 13.24
N LEU A 179 -0.98 12.18 14.46
CA LEU A 179 -1.82 12.27 15.66
C LEU A 179 -1.73 13.62 16.38
N GLY A 180 -0.76 14.47 16.03
CA GLY A 180 -0.69 15.87 16.48
C GLY A 180 0.25 16.14 17.65
N SER A 181 1.06 15.17 18.07
CA SER A 181 2.07 15.34 19.11
C SER A 181 3.43 15.82 18.57
N ARG A 182 3.61 15.93 17.25
CA ARG A 182 4.85 16.39 16.62
C ARG A 182 4.61 17.31 15.43
N GLN A 183 5.58 18.20 15.18
CA GLN A 183 5.67 19.00 13.96
C GLN A 183 6.72 18.44 13.02
N LEU A 184 6.45 18.48 11.72
CA LEU A 184 7.40 18.09 10.67
C LEU A 184 7.73 19.28 9.76
N PRO A 185 8.91 19.25 9.11
CA PRO A 185 9.25 20.15 8.02
C PRO A 185 8.22 20.13 6.88
N ALA A 186 8.24 21.17 6.04
CA ALA A 186 7.29 21.32 4.92
C ALA A 186 7.28 20.14 3.94
N LYS A 187 8.44 19.50 3.75
CA LYS A 187 8.64 18.42 2.79
C LYS A 187 9.48 17.35 3.48
N CYS A 188 8.95 16.14 3.56
CA CYS A 188 9.66 15.00 4.15
C CYS A 188 9.44 13.74 3.31
N VAL A 189 10.35 12.78 3.45
CA VAL A 189 10.23 11.44 2.86
C VAL A 189 10.18 10.38 3.96
N MET A 190 9.39 9.33 3.78
CA MET A 190 9.46 8.12 4.60
C MET A 190 9.70 6.91 3.70
N ILE A 191 10.54 5.98 4.16
CA ILE A 191 10.91 4.77 3.43
C ILE A 191 10.20 3.57 4.05
N THR A 192 9.47 2.82 3.23
CA THR A 192 8.76 1.60 3.62
C THR A 192 9.11 0.45 2.67
N ILE A 193 9.21 -0.77 3.20
CA ILE A 193 9.56 -1.96 2.43
C ILE A 193 8.62 -3.11 2.82
N ASP A 194 7.94 -3.69 1.84
CA ASP A 194 6.86 -4.68 2.06
C ASP A 194 7.35 -6.14 1.92
N ASP A 195 6.44 -7.08 2.21
CA ASP A 195 6.50 -8.54 2.09
C ASP A 195 7.39 -9.31 3.07
N GLY A 196 8.66 -8.94 3.21
CA GLY A 196 9.63 -9.69 4.02
C GLY A 196 10.71 -10.44 3.22
N TRP A 197 11.05 -9.97 2.02
CA TRP A 197 12.11 -10.55 1.19
C TRP A 197 13.49 -10.48 1.86
N LYS A 198 14.27 -11.57 1.77
CA LYS A 198 15.64 -11.67 2.29
C LYS A 198 16.58 -10.61 1.70
N SER A 199 16.30 -10.18 0.46
CA SER A 199 17.01 -9.10 -0.23
C SER A 199 16.90 -7.76 0.50
N VAL A 200 15.86 -7.53 1.30
CA VAL A 200 15.77 -6.34 2.17
C VAL A 200 16.97 -6.29 3.12
N TYR A 201 17.31 -7.42 3.74
CA TYR A 201 18.45 -7.52 4.65
C TYR A 201 19.80 -7.55 3.91
N THR A 202 19.92 -8.30 2.81
CA THR A 202 21.22 -8.49 2.14
C THR A 202 21.63 -7.34 1.21
N ASP A 203 20.66 -6.57 0.70
CA ASP A 203 20.89 -5.56 -0.33
C ASP A 203 20.47 -4.16 0.12
N ALA A 204 19.25 -3.99 0.64
CA ALA A 204 18.74 -2.66 0.98
C ALA A 204 19.28 -2.15 2.33
N TYR A 205 19.29 -3.00 3.36
CA TYR A 205 19.70 -2.63 4.72
C TYR A 205 21.13 -2.07 4.80
N PRO A 206 22.16 -2.64 4.14
CA PRO A 206 23.50 -2.04 4.13
C PRO A 206 23.52 -0.60 3.59
N ILE A 207 22.76 -0.33 2.52
CA ILE A 207 22.65 1.01 1.92
C ILE A 207 21.94 1.99 2.87
N LEU A 208 20.87 1.53 3.53
CA LEU A 208 20.12 2.34 4.50
C LEU A 208 20.96 2.65 5.73
N LYS A 209 21.77 1.69 6.20
CA LYS A 209 22.73 1.88 7.30
C LYS A 209 23.83 2.88 6.92
N GLU A 210 24.41 2.79 5.73
CA GLU A 210 25.40 3.76 5.22
C GLU A 210 24.82 5.19 5.11
N THR A 211 23.55 5.31 4.73
CA THR A 211 22.90 6.62 4.61
C THR A 211 22.45 7.20 5.95
N GLY A 212 22.20 6.35 6.94
CA GLY A 212 21.62 6.70 8.24
C GLY A 212 20.11 6.95 8.16
N PHE A 213 19.44 6.47 7.10
CA PHE A 213 18.02 6.72 6.89
C PHE A 213 17.15 5.75 7.70
N PRO A 214 16.16 6.26 8.47
CA PRO A 214 15.18 5.39 9.08
C PRO A 214 14.29 4.76 8.01
N PHE A 215 13.84 3.54 8.26
CA PHE A 215 12.95 2.81 7.36
C PHE A 215 12.02 1.89 8.15
N THR A 216 10.91 1.51 7.52
CA THR A 216 9.94 0.56 8.09
C THR A 216 9.83 -0.67 7.22
N VAL A 217 9.84 -1.85 7.83
CA VAL A 217 9.56 -3.12 7.17
C VAL A 217 8.15 -3.61 7.52
N PHE A 218 7.41 -4.05 6.50
CA PHE A 218 6.08 -4.62 6.61
C PHE A 218 6.11 -6.09 6.13
N PRO A 219 6.60 -7.03 6.96
CA PRO A 219 6.53 -8.45 6.61
C PRO A 219 5.11 -9.00 6.82
N TYR A 220 4.73 -10.01 6.02
CA TYR A 220 3.58 -10.86 6.35
C TYR A 220 4.05 -12.11 7.09
N THR A 221 3.32 -12.49 8.14
CA THR A 221 3.88 -13.34 9.19
C THR A 221 4.23 -14.76 8.72
N LYS A 222 3.49 -15.31 7.74
CA LYS A 222 3.80 -16.62 7.14
C LYS A 222 5.06 -16.62 6.28
N PHE A 223 5.63 -15.46 5.94
CA PHE A 223 6.86 -15.33 5.17
C PHE A 223 8.04 -14.82 6.00
N ILE A 224 8.01 -15.11 7.30
CA ILE A 224 9.16 -14.96 8.21
C ILE A 224 9.66 -16.37 8.54
N THR A 225 10.28 -17.02 7.56
CA THR A 225 10.70 -18.43 7.66
C THR A 225 12.21 -18.61 7.71
N GLY A 226 13.00 -17.59 7.33
CA GLY A 226 14.44 -17.69 7.12
C GLY A 226 14.88 -18.54 5.92
N ARG A 227 13.94 -19.24 5.27
CA ARG A 227 14.20 -20.18 4.17
C ARG A 227 13.97 -19.53 2.82
N GLY A 228 14.69 -20.00 1.81
CA GLY A 228 14.60 -19.48 0.45
C GLY A 228 14.81 -17.96 0.42
N SER A 229 13.85 -17.25 -0.16
CA SER A 229 13.84 -15.80 -0.31
C SER A 229 13.19 -15.04 0.85
N ALA A 230 12.77 -15.69 1.93
CA ALA A 230 12.18 -15.05 3.11
C ALA A 230 13.24 -14.65 4.14
N MET A 231 13.06 -13.48 4.78
CA MET A 231 13.88 -13.10 5.94
C MET A 231 13.71 -14.06 7.12
N SER A 232 14.77 -14.22 7.91
CA SER A 232 14.70 -14.90 9.22
C SER A 232 14.25 -13.93 10.31
N HIS A 233 13.88 -14.50 11.46
CA HIS A 233 13.66 -13.73 12.68
C HIS A 233 14.88 -12.84 13.00
N ASP A 234 16.07 -13.44 13.05
CA ASP A 234 17.29 -12.74 13.48
C ASP A 234 17.67 -11.59 12.55
N GLN A 235 17.46 -11.76 11.24
CA GLN A 235 17.67 -10.68 10.26
C GLN A 235 16.74 -9.50 10.50
N ILE A 236 15.47 -9.75 10.84
CA ILE A 236 14.53 -8.68 11.17
C ILE A 236 14.93 -8.05 12.50
N GLN A 237 15.22 -8.84 13.53
CA GLN A 237 15.60 -8.34 14.85
C GLN A 237 16.84 -7.43 14.78
N GLU A 238 17.88 -7.82 14.04
CA GLU A 238 19.07 -6.99 13.87
C GLU A 238 18.75 -5.64 13.22
N MET A 239 17.87 -5.60 12.22
CA MET A 239 17.44 -4.34 11.62
C MET A 239 16.69 -3.46 12.62
N LEU A 240 15.85 -4.05 13.48
CA LEU A 240 15.11 -3.31 14.52
C LEU A 240 16.08 -2.72 15.56
N ASP A 241 17.07 -3.49 15.99
CA ASP A 241 18.11 -3.04 16.92
C ASP A 241 18.96 -1.89 16.33
N ASN A 242 18.96 -1.74 15.00
CA ASN A 242 19.67 -0.70 14.26
C ASN A 242 18.74 0.38 13.67
N GLY A 243 17.55 0.56 14.25
CA GLY A 243 16.68 1.71 13.96
C GLY A 243 15.64 1.51 12.85
N ALA A 244 15.47 0.29 12.33
CA ALA A 244 14.30 -0.03 11.54
C ALA A 244 13.04 -0.10 12.42
N THR A 245 11.88 0.19 11.84
CA THR A 245 10.58 -0.01 12.52
C THR A 245 9.85 -1.22 11.94
N LEU A 246 9.19 -1.99 12.80
CA LEU A 246 8.34 -3.11 12.42
C LEU A 246 6.87 -2.67 12.24
N GLY A 247 6.31 -2.91 11.06
CA GLY A 247 4.87 -2.88 10.80
C GLY A 247 4.33 -4.27 10.47
N SER A 248 3.03 -4.36 10.16
CA SER A 248 2.38 -5.62 9.76
C SER A 248 1.87 -5.59 8.31
N HIS A 249 2.04 -6.69 7.57
CA HIS A 249 1.50 -6.85 6.22
C HIS A 249 0.53 -8.03 6.07
N SER A 250 -0.29 -8.27 7.09
CA SER A 250 -1.20 -9.42 7.24
C SER A 250 -0.51 -10.74 7.62
N VAL A 251 -1.29 -11.82 7.76
CA VAL A 251 -0.76 -13.15 8.04
C VAL A 251 -0.28 -13.82 6.76
N SER A 252 -1.10 -13.81 5.71
CA SER A 252 -0.89 -14.61 4.50
C SER A 252 -0.84 -13.82 3.19
N HIS A 253 -0.92 -12.49 3.26
CA HIS A 253 -0.83 -11.60 2.11
C HIS A 253 -1.97 -11.80 1.10
N LEU A 254 -3.22 -11.77 1.59
CA LEU A 254 -4.40 -12.00 0.76
C LEU A 254 -4.73 -10.83 -0.18
N TYR A 255 -4.86 -11.14 -1.45
CA TYR A 255 -5.29 -10.22 -2.50
C TYR A 255 -6.83 -10.07 -2.58
N PRO A 256 -7.35 -9.06 -3.33
CA PRO A 256 -8.78 -8.72 -3.37
C PRO A 256 -9.73 -9.88 -3.67
N ARG A 257 -9.29 -10.91 -4.42
CA ARG A 257 -10.13 -12.07 -4.76
C ARG A 257 -10.67 -12.77 -3.50
N SER A 258 -9.82 -12.96 -2.49
CA SER A 258 -10.20 -13.60 -1.23
C SER A 258 -11.16 -12.74 -0.43
N TRP A 259 -10.88 -11.44 -0.33
CA TRP A 259 -11.76 -10.48 0.36
C TRP A 259 -13.13 -10.37 -0.31
N ARG A 260 -13.19 -10.29 -1.64
CA ARG A 260 -14.46 -10.29 -2.39
C ARG A 260 -15.22 -11.60 -2.26
N ALA A 261 -14.53 -12.73 -2.06
CA ALA A 261 -15.18 -14.00 -1.76
C ALA A 261 -15.81 -14.01 -0.37
N ALA A 262 -15.14 -13.41 0.63
CA ALA A 262 -15.72 -13.22 1.96
C ALA A 262 -16.93 -12.27 1.93
N GLN A 263 -16.84 -11.14 1.21
CA GLN A 263 -17.97 -10.21 1.05
C GLN A 263 -19.22 -10.89 0.49
N ARG A 264 -19.06 -11.79 -0.50
CA ARG A 264 -20.17 -12.57 -1.06
C ARG A 264 -20.81 -13.53 -0.06
N LYS A 265 -20.10 -13.93 0.99
CA LYS A 265 -20.60 -14.78 2.08
C LYS A 265 -21.25 -13.96 3.21
N GLY A 266 -21.13 -12.63 3.18
CA GLY A 266 -21.71 -11.72 4.17
C GLY A 266 -20.70 -11.11 5.13
N THR A 267 -21.15 -10.14 5.92
CA THR A 267 -20.31 -9.32 6.82
C THR A 267 -19.50 -10.14 7.81
N GLN A 268 -20.11 -11.18 8.42
CA GLN A 268 -19.41 -12.01 9.41
C GLN A 268 -18.18 -12.69 8.80
N ALA A 269 -18.27 -13.20 7.56
CA ALA A 269 -17.13 -13.83 6.90
C ALA A 269 -15.99 -12.83 6.62
N VAL A 270 -16.30 -11.55 6.40
CA VAL A 270 -15.29 -10.49 6.25
C VAL A 270 -14.63 -10.19 7.60
N LEU A 271 -15.40 -10.12 8.68
CA LEU A 271 -14.89 -9.89 10.03
C LEU A 271 -14.02 -11.04 10.54
N ASP A 272 -14.41 -12.29 10.26
CA ASP A 272 -13.63 -13.48 10.58
C ASP A 272 -12.30 -13.47 9.82
N LEU A 273 -12.33 -13.12 8.52
CA LEU A 273 -11.13 -12.99 7.71
C LEU A 273 -10.25 -11.82 8.17
N ALA A 274 -10.85 -10.69 8.55
CA ALA A 274 -10.13 -9.55 9.12
C ALA A 274 -9.46 -9.92 10.45
N THR A 275 -10.11 -10.72 11.29
CA THR A 275 -9.50 -11.24 12.52
C THR A 275 -8.31 -12.16 12.19
N ALA A 276 -8.52 -13.10 11.25
CA ALA A 276 -7.50 -14.06 10.85
C ALA A 276 -6.27 -13.40 10.20
N GLU A 277 -6.46 -12.34 9.41
CA GLU A 277 -5.37 -11.71 8.65
C GLU A 277 -4.80 -10.45 9.32
N ILE A 278 -5.62 -9.64 9.99
CA ILE A 278 -5.20 -8.35 10.55
C ILE A 278 -4.86 -8.52 12.03
N SER A 279 -5.81 -8.97 12.85
CA SER A 279 -5.59 -9.11 14.30
C SER A 279 -4.48 -10.09 14.63
N ASN A 280 -4.53 -11.28 14.05
CA ASN A 280 -3.53 -12.31 14.31
C ASN A 280 -2.14 -11.90 13.81
N SER A 281 -2.04 -11.13 12.73
CA SER A 281 -0.73 -10.65 12.24
C SER A 281 -0.03 -9.76 13.27
N ARG A 282 -0.77 -8.83 13.90
CA ARG A 282 -0.22 -7.96 14.93
C ARG A 282 0.24 -8.77 16.13
N LYS A 283 -0.63 -9.67 16.62
CA LYS A 283 -0.32 -10.55 17.75
C LYS A 283 0.93 -11.39 17.51
N ILE A 284 0.99 -12.08 16.36
CA ILE A 284 2.14 -12.93 15.99
C ILE A 284 3.43 -12.10 15.91
N LEU A 285 3.39 -10.89 15.35
CA LEU A 285 4.59 -10.05 15.25
C LEU A 285 5.05 -9.54 16.62
N GLN A 286 4.14 -9.18 17.52
CA GLN A 286 4.49 -8.78 18.89
C GLN A 286 5.08 -9.93 19.70
N GLU A 287 4.56 -11.15 19.51
CA GLU A 287 5.09 -12.36 20.13
C GLU A 287 6.48 -12.73 19.57
N LYS A 288 6.67 -12.59 18.25
CA LYS A 288 7.96 -12.86 17.59
C LYS A 288 9.01 -11.81 17.90
N PHE A 289 8.64 -10.54 18.03
CA PHE A 289 9.55 -9.41 18.23
C PHE A 289 9.15 -8.61 19.48
N PRO A 290 9.42 -9.13 20.69
CA PRO A 290 9.09 -8.45 21.93
C PRO A 290 9.67 -7.03 21.97
N GLY A 291 8.87 -6.06 22.43
CA GLY A 291 9.24 -4.65 22.44
C GLY A 291 8.83 -3.86 21.19
N SER A 292 8.46 -4.54 20.09
CA SER A 292 7.85 -3.88 18.94
C SER A 292 6.36 -3.63 19.17
N ALA A 293 5.92 -2.37 19.14
CA ALA A 293 4.52 -2.01 19.32
C ALA A 293 3.62 -2.37 18.11
N VAL A 294 4.22 -2.54 16.92
CA VAL A 294 3.56 -2.89 15.65
C VAL A 294 2.32 -1.99 15.43
N GLU A 295 2.58 -0.69 15.31
CA GLU A 295 1.56 0.37 15.29
C GLU A 295 1.04 0.68 13.88
N ALA A 296 1.68 0.17 12.84
CA ALA A 296 1.33 0.43 11.44
C ALA A 296 0.94 -0.87 10.70
N TYR A 297 -0.14 -0.81 9.93
CA TYR A 297 -0.59 -1.90 9.07
C TYR A 297 -0.45 -1.53 7.59
N CYS A 298 0.00 -2.44 6.74
CA CYS A 298 0.07 -2.24 5.31
C CYS A 298 -0.93 -3.19 4.62
N TYR A 299 -1.83 -2.67 3.78
CA TYR A 299 -2.81 -3.49 3.08
C TYR A 299 -2.15 -4.25 1.92
N PRO A 300 -2.21 -5.59 1.86
CA PRO A 300 -1.75 -6.35 0.70
C PRO A 300 -2.38 -5.83 -0.60
N GLY A 301 -1.52 -5.41 -1.52
CA GLY A 301 -1.94 -4.77 -2.77
C GLY A 301 -2.75 -3.48 -2.60
N GLY A 302 -2.80 -2.85 -1.43
CA GLY A 302 -3.55 -1.61 -1.18
C GLY A 302 -5.07 -1.72 -1.16
N PHE A 303 -5.62 -2.94 -1.13
CA PHE A 303 -7.06 -3.16 -1.11
C PHE A 303 -7.64 -2.97 0.29
N VAL A 304 -8.73 -2.22 0.40
CA VAL A 304 -9.31 -1.88 1.70
C VAL A 304 -10.82 -2.02 1.71
N LEU A 305 -11.34 -2.61 2.78
CA LEU A 305 -12.76 -2.65 3.12
C LEU A 305 -13.01 -1.90 4.44
N PRO A 306 -14.21 -1.37 4.68
CA PRO A 306 -14.56 -0.74 5.97
C PRO A 306 -14.30 -1.65 7.17
N ASP A 307 -14.68 -2.93 7.08
CA ASP A 307 -14.47 -3.92 8.16
C ASP A 307 -12.98 -4.13 8.50
N MET A 308 -12.09 -3.97 7.52
CA MET A 308 -10.65 -4.06 7.74
C MET A 308 -10.12 -2.86 8.52
N ILE A 309 -10.68 -1.66 8.30
CA ILE A 309 -10.35 -0.46 9.07
C ILE A 309 -10.81 -0.63 10.51
N THR A 310 -12.08 -1.00 10.71
CA THR A 310 -12.65 -1.24 12.03
C THR A 310 -11.81 -2.24 12.81
N LYS A 311 -11.43 -3.35 12.18
CA LYS A 311 -10.60 -4.36 12.84
C LYS A 311 -9.18 -3.86 13.15
N ALA A 312 -8.57 -3.08 12.25
CA ALA A 312 -7.25 -2.51 12.48
C ALA A 312 -7.25 -1.52 13.67
N GLU A 313 -8.29 -0.69 13.78
CA GLU A 313 -8.49 0.23 14.90
C GLU A 313 -8.72 -0.52 16.22
N GLU A 314 -9.61 -1.52 16.21
CA GLU A 314 -9.93 -2.34 17.38
C GLU A 314 -8.69 -3.02 17.99
N VAL A 315 -7.78 -3.52 17.16
CA VAL A 315 -6.56 -4.20 17.64
C VAL A 315 -5.39 -3.27 17.94
N GLY A 316 -5.58 -1.96 17.85
CA GLY A 316 -4.62 -0.96 18.29
C GLY A 316 -3.54 -0.58 17.27
N PHE A 317 -3.77 -0.77 15.97
CA PHE A 317 -2.99 -0.04 14.97
C PHE A 317 -3.32 1.47 15.06
N GLN A 318 -2.39 2.33 14.64
CA GLN A 318 -2.56 3.78 14.61
C GLN A 318 -2.72 4.34 13.20
N ALA A 319 -2.20 3.63 12.19
CA ALA A 319 -2.36 3.99 10.80
C ALA A 319 -2.30 2.75 9.89
N ALA A 320 -2.90 2.86 8.71
CA ALA A 320 -2.84 1.84 7.68
C ALA A 320 -2.51 2.38 6.28
N PHE A 321 -1.68 1.65 5.53
CA PHE A 321 -1.00 2.11 4.32
C PHE A 321 -1.53 1.44 3.06
N THR A 322 -1.74 2.23 2.02
CA THR A 322 -2.25 1.85 0.69
C THR A 322 -1.17 2.02 -0.38
N VAL A 323 -1.54 1.91 -1.66
CA VAL A 323 -0.66 2.10 -2.82
C VAL A 323 -1.01 3.32 -3.67
N ILE A 324 -1.81 4.26 -3.10
CA ILE A 324 -2.22 5.48 -3.80
C ILE A 324 -1.00 6.42 -3.95
N PRO A 325 -0.56 6.77 -5.18
CA PRO A 325 0.69 7.51 -5.40
C PRO A 325 0.52 9.04 -5.21
N LYS A 326 0.23 9.46 -3.98
CA LYS A 326 -0.01 10.86 -3.58
C LYS A 326 0.77 11.22 -2.32
N LYS A 327 1.04 12.52 -2.14
CA LYS A 327 1.64 13.05 -0.91
C LYS A 327 0.63 12.99 0.24
N VAL A 328 1.10 12.58 1.41
CA VAL A 328 0.32 12.59 2.63
C VAL A 328 0.33 13.98 3.24
N THR A 329 -0.84 14.40 3.73
CA THR A 329 -1.09 15.67 4.41
C THR A 329 -1.66 15.40 5.80
N LYS A 330 -1.77 16.46 6.61
CA LYS A 330 -2.38 16.37 7.94
C LYS A 330 -3.85 15.91 7.88
N ASP A 331 -4.52 16.06 6.74
CA ASP A 331 -5.93 15.68 6.53
C ASP A 331 -6.12 14.35 5.79
N THR A 332 -5.06 13.75 5.24
CA THR A 332 -5.14 12.42 4.60
C THR A 332 -5.67 11.39 5.59
N ASP A 333 -6.64 10.56 5.25
CA ASP A 333 -7.15 9.55 6.19
C ASP A 333 -6.00 8.64 6.69
N ARG A 334 -5.85 8.52 8.03
CA ARG A 334 -4.81 7.69 8.66
C ARG A 334 -5.01 6.20 8.39
N TRP A 335 -6.21 5.78 7.97
CA TRP A 335 -6.52 4.43 7.56
C TRP A 335 -6.37 4.21 6.04
N ARG A 336 -5.97 5.25 5.31
CA ARG A 336 -5.71 5.23 3.85
C ARG A 336 -4.45 6.01 3.53
N VAL A 337 -3.37 5.74 4.24
CA VAL A 337 -2.11 6.46 4.03
C VAL A 337 -1.58 6.16 2.63
N HIS A 338 -1.21 7.21 1.90
CA HIS A 338 -0.77 7.15 0.50
C HIS A 338 0.70 6.76 0.39
N ARG A 339 1.05 5.96 -0.62
CA ARG A 339 2.43 5.56 -0.91
C ARG A 339 2.71 5.54 -2.40
N TYR A 340 3.93 5.93 -2.74
CA TYR A 340 4.51 5.80 -4.07
C TYR A 340 5.22 4.45 -4.16
N MET A 341 4.60 3.47 -4.79
CA MET A 341 5.23 2.17 -5.07
C MET A 341 6.33 2.35 -6.10
N VAL A 342 7.59 2.20 -5.69
CA VAL A 342 8.74 2.41 -6.57
C VAL A 342 9.06 1.08 -7.25
N PHE A 343 8.69 1.00 -8.53
CA PHE A 343 8.87 -0.20 -9.33
C PHE A 343 10.26 -0.26 -9.98
N GLY A 344 10.84 -1.46 -10.08
CA GLY A 344 12.17 -1.64 -10.67
C GLY A 344 12.25 -1.24 -12.14
N LYS A 345 11.12 -1.31 -12.87
CA LYS A 345 10.99 -0.92 -14.28
C LYS A 345 10.49 0.51 -14.51
N ASP A 346 10.13 1.25 -13.46
CA ASP A 346 9.60 2.63 -13.58
C ASP A 346 10.33 3.64 -12.68
N PRO A 347 11.40 4.30 -13.18
CA PRO A 347 12.10 5.32 -12.41
C PRO A 347 11.26 6.60 -12.20
N LYS A 348 10.14 6.77 -12.93
CA LYS A 348 9.32 7.97 -12.86
C LYS A 348 8.59 8.07 -11.53
N THR A 349 8.28 6.95 -10.89
CA THR A 349 7.56 6.98 -9.61
C THR A 349 8.41 7.55 -8.49
N PHE A 350 9.70 7.21 -8.42
CA PHE A 350 10.65 7.84 -7.49
C PHE A 350 10.77 9.35 -7.76
N THR A 351 10.97 9.74 -9.03
CA THR A 351 11.08 11.15 -9.43
C THR A 351 9.82 11.94 -9.07
N ARG A 352 8.63 11.38 -9.31
CA ARG A 352 7.34 11.97 -8.93
C ARG A 352 7.17 12.06 -7.42
N ALA A 353 7.70 11.10 -6.66
CA ALA A 353 7.69 11.13 -5.22
C ALA A 353 8.58 12.24 -4.65
N LEU A 354 9.70 12.56 -5.29
CA LEU A 354 10.60 13.63 -4.85
C LEU A 354 10.30 15.01 -5.46
N ASN A 355 9.41 15.08 -6.44
CA ASN A 355 8.92 16.36 -6.91
C ASN A 355 7.91 16.96 -5.91
N PHE A 356 8.36 17.98 -5.17
CA PHE A 356 7.55 18.78 -4.27
C PHE A 356 7.22 20.19 -4.83
N ASN A 357 7.48 20.43 -6.11
CA ASN A 357 7.11 21.68 -6.75
C ASN A 357 5.60 21.67 -6.99
N VAL A 358 4.89 22.44 -6.18
CA VAL A 358 3.51 22.85 -6.49
C VAL A 358 3.62 23.95 -7.55
N PRO A 359 2.80 23.96 -8.62
CA PRO A 359 2.69 25.14 -9.46
C PRO A 359 2.30 26.31 -8.57
N THR A 360 3.17 27.30 -8.43
CA THR A 360 2.89 28.53 -7.71
C THR A 360 1.62 29.13 -8.30
N ALA A 361 0.53 29.16 -7.54
CA ALA A 361 -0.60 29.98 -7.92
C ALA A 361 -0.12 31.45 -7.93
N PRO A 362 -0.49 32.28 -8.92
CA PRO A 362 -0.17 33.69 -8.89
C PRO A 362 -0.88 34.35 -7.70
N GLU A 363 -0.13 35.22 -7.04
CA GLU A 363 -0.58 36.07 -5.93
C GLU A 363 -1.96 36.69 -6.24
N THR A 364 -2.91 36.53 -5.33
CA THR A 364 -4.13 37.35 -5.31
C THR A 364 -4.15 38.07 -3.96
N PRO A 365 -4.38 39.40 -3.94
CA PRO A 365 -4.06 40.25 -2.80
C PRO A 365 -5.02 40.07 -1.63
N SER A 366 -4.47 40.39 -0.45
CA SER A 366 -5.01 40.32 0.90
C SER A 366 -6.49 40.67 1.07
N ALA A 367 -7.20 39.84 1.83
CA ALA A 367 -8.40 40.23 2.57
C ALA A 367 -8.21 39.90 4.06
N THR A 368 -8.39 40.92 4.89
CA THR A 368 -8.17 40.99 6.35
C THR A 368 -9.03 40.00 7.15
N PRO A 369 -8.57 39.49 8.32
CA PRO A 369 -9.20 38.34 8.98
C PRO A 369 -10.36 38.73 9.90
N GLY A 370 -11.45 37.96 9.81
CA GLY A 370 -12.53 37.92 10.80
C GLY A 370 -12.54 36.58 11.52
N ASN A 371 -12.42 36.61 12.86
CA ASN A 371 -12.52 35.49 13.78
C ASN A 371 -13.80 34.66 13.60
N ASN A 372 -13.70 33.34 13.65
CA ASN A 372 -14.35 32.53 14.70
C ASN A 372 -13.98 31.04 14.62
N SER A 373 -13.75 30.49 15.80
CA SER A 373 -13.54 29.07 16.12
C SER A 373 -14.82 28.23 15.96
N SER A 374 -14.71 27.03 15.41
CA SER A 374 -15.23 25.80 16.04
C SER A 374 -14.95 24.55 15.20
N SER A 375 -14.76 23.45 15.92
CA SER A 375 -14.48 22.07 15.52
C SER A 375 -15.58 21.44 14.66
N GLY A 376 -15.17 20.70 13.62
CA GLY A 376 -16.03 19.78 12.89
C GLY A 376 -15.40 19.38 11.57
N ASN A 377 -15.50 18.11 11.22
CA ASN A 377 -14.97 17.51 10.00
C ASN A 377 -15.69 18.10 8.76
N SER A 378 -15.33 19.32 8.39
CA SER A 378 -15.94 20.06 7.28
C SER A 378 -14.85 20.45 6.30
N LEU A 379 -15.07 20.21 5.00
CA LEU A 379 -14.41 21.04 3.99
C LEU A 379 -14.59 22.49 4.46
N ASN A 380 -13.53 23.31 4.46
CA ASN A 380 -13.68 24.76 4.62
C ASN A 380 -14.80 25.20 3.67
N SER A 381 -15.99 25.44 4.21
CA SER A 381 -17.20 25.45 3.41
C SER A 381 -17.24 26.78 2.69
N TYR A 382 -16.90 26.77 1.39
CA TYR A 382 -17.38 27.85 0.56
C TYR A 382 -18.91 27.84 0.67
N PRO A 383 -19.53 28.98 1.01
CA PRO A 383 -20.98 29.05 1.00
C PRO A 383 -21.45 28.63 -0.40
N ALA A 384 -22.43 27.74 -0.43
CA ALA A 384 -22.97 27.29 -1.70
C ALA A 384 -23.46 28.53 -2.48
N PRO A 385 -23.10 28.66 -3.77
CA PRO A 385 -23.57 29.77 -4.57
C PRO A 385 -25.10 29.74 -4.67
N ALA A 386 -25.71 30.91 -4.87
CA ALA A 386 -27.16 31.01 -5.08
C ALA A 386 -27.61 30.27 -6.35
N GLN A 387 -26.70 30.13 -7.30
CA GLN A 387 -26.89 29.41 -8.55
C GLN A 387 -26.79 27.89 -8.31
N PRO A 388 -27.69 27.08 -8.88
CA PRO A 388 -27.51 25.64 -8.93
C PRO A 388 -26.20 25.27 -9.63
N VAL A 389 -25.39 24.43 -8.98
CA VAL A 389 -24.09 23.97 -9.49
C VAL A 389 -23.99 22.45 -9.50
N TYR A 390 -23.22 21.93 -10.44
CA TYR A 390 -22.82 20.53 -10.49
C TYR A 390 -21.29 20.42 -10.68
N PRO A 391 -20.61 19.53 -9.95
CA PRO A 391 -21.09 18.84 -8.75
C PRO A 391 -21.56 19.81 -7.67
N ALA A 392 -22.51 19.37 -6.85
CA ALA A 392 -23.09 20.21 -5.81
C ALA A 392 -22.02 20.65 -4.81
N ALA A 393 -22.14 21.88 -4.31
CA ALA A 393 -21.19 22.44 -3.35
C ALA A 393 -21.06 21.52 -2.12
N ASN A 394 -19.82 21.33 -1.68
CA ASN A 394 -19.45 20.53 -0.52
C ASN A 394 -19.85 19.04 -0.61
N THR A 395 -20.04 18.50 -1.82
CA THR A 395 -20.28 17.06 -2.06
C THR A 395 -19.03 16.34 -2.54
N VAL A 396 -19.03 15.00 -2.53
CA VAL A 396 -17.94 14.16 -3.05
C VAL A 396 -18.42 13.36 -4.26
N VAL A 397 -17.70 13.47 -5.38
CA VAL A 397 -18.00 12.71 -6.60
C VAL A 397 -17.07 11.53 -6.80
N LYS A 398 -17.60 10.38 -7.23
CA LYS A 398 -16.80 9.20 -7.55
C LYS A 398 -16.11 9.27 -8.92
N ASN A 399 -16.74 9.95 -9.87
CA ASN A 399 -16.19 10.16 -11.22
C ASN A 399 -15.09 11.24 -11.16
N GLN A 400 -13.89 10.95 -11.70
CA GLN A 400 -12.78 11.90 -11.77
C GLN A 400 -12.84 12.85 -12.98
N ASN A 401 -13.77 12.60 -13.90
CA ASN A 401 -14.09 13.47 -15.03
C ASN A 401 -15.59 13.85 -14.96
N PRO A 402 -16.07 14.41 -13.85
CA PRO A 402 -17.44 14.87 -13.79
C PRO A 402 -17.60 16.06 -14.73
N ASP A 403 -18.79 16.20 -15.30
CA ASP A 403 -19.17 17.50 -15.84
C ASP A 403 -19.12 18.55 -14.72
N ILE A 404 -18.71 19.77 -15.04
CA ILE A 404 -18.72 20.90 -14.13
C ILE A 404 -19.62 21.97 -14.74
N SER A 405 -20.65 22.38 -14.02
CA SER A 405 -21.62 23.34 -14.53
C SER A 405 -22.22 24.24 -13.47
N ILE A 406 -22.75 25.38 -13.94
CA ILE A 406 -23.51 26.35 -13.17
C ILE A 406 -24.72 26.79 -14.01
N SER A 407 -25.89 26.88 -13.38
CA SER A 407 -27.09 27.44 -14.00
C SER A 407 -27.13 28.95 -13.79
N LEU A 408 -27.17 29.70 -14.89
CA LEU A 408 -27.31 31.16 -14.89
C LEU A 408 -28.75 31.58 -15.25
N ALA A 409 -29.72 30.67 -15.07
CA ALA A 409 -31.11 30.91 -15.48
C ALA A 409 -31.80 32.06 -14.71
N ARG A 410 -31.36 32.31 -13.48
CA ARG A 410 -31.88 33.37 -12.59
C ARG A 410 -31.11 34.68 -12.70
N GLU A 411 -30.06 34.72 -13.51
CA GLU A 411 -29.27 35.93 -13.70
C GLU A 411 -29.97 36.90 -14.66
N PRO A 412 -29.97 38.20 -14.37
CA PRO A 412 -30.41 39.22 -15.32
C PRO A 412 -29.50 39.20 -16.56
N ALA A 413 -29.92 39.88 -17.64
CA ALA A 413 -29.19 39.89 -18.91
C ALA A 413 -27.67 40.03 -18.72
N PHE A 414 -26.92 39.02 -19.16
CA PHE A 414 -25.46 38.96 -19.15
C PHE A 414 -24.96 38.65 -20.56
N ASP A 415 -23.72 39.05 -20.87
CA ASP A 415 -23.10 38.74 -22.17
C ASP A 415 -22.50 37.32 -22.14
N PRO A 416 -22.99 36.35 -22.95
CA PRO A 416 -22.43 35.01 -23.01
C PRO A 416 -20.96 34.98 -23.47
N LYS A 417 -20.47 36.02 -24.14
CA LYS A 417 -19.06 36.16 -24.51
C LYS A 417 -18.16 36.63 -23.36
N GLN A 418 -18.75 37.11 -22.27
CA GLN A 418 -18.05 37.60 -21.08
C GLN A 418 -18.36 36.73 -19.87
N VAL A 419 -18.14 35.42 -20.04
CA VAL A 419 -18.26 34.42 -18.99
C VAL A 419 -16.98 33.59 -18.95
N GLU A 420 -16.40 33.46 -17.77
CA GLU A 420 -15.15 32.73 -17.53
C GLU A 420 -15.35 31.69 -16.45
N MET A 421 -14.80 30.48 -16.65
CA MET A 421 -14.73 29.43 -15.64
C MET A 421 -13.27 29.10 -15.35
N ARG A 422 -12.92 29.03 -14.07
CA ARG A 422 -11.62 28.56 -13.58
C ARG A 422 -11.81 27.34 -12.68
N VAL A 423 -10.97 26.33 -12.88
CA VAL A 423 -11.02 25.06 -12.13
C VAL A 423 -9.64 24.73 -11.56
N SER A 424 -9.58 24.34 -10.29
CA SER A 424 -8.31 24.00 -9.64
C SER A 424 -7.55 22.89 -10.39
N GLY A 425 -6.26 23.14 -10.65
CA GLY A 425 -5.40 22.21 -11.40
C GLY A 425 -5.56 22.27 -12.93
N PHE A 426 -6.48 23.10 -13.44
CA PHE A 426 -6.67 23.38 -14.87
C PHE A 426 -6.54 24.87 -15.22
N GLY A 427 -6.76 25.77 -14.26
CA GLY A 427 -6.75 27.20 -14.52
C GLY A 427 -8.02 27.64 -15.25
N LEU A 428 -7.90 28.58 -16.19
CA LEU A 428 -9.01 29.02 -17.05
C LEU A 428 -9.37 27.90 -18.03
N VAL A 429 -10.65 27.53 -18.08
CA VAL A 429 -11.15 26.44 -18.93
C VAL A 429 -12.09 26.94 -20.02
N ASN A 430 -12.12 26.22 -21.14
CA ASN A 430 -13.01 26.51 -22.25
C ASN A 430 -14.43 25.97 -21.98
N ALA A 431 -15.15 26.60 -21.05
CA ALA A 431 -16.52 26.26 -20.73
C ALA A 431 -17.47 26.77 -21.81
N GLN A 432 -18.45 25.94 -22.19
CA GLN A 432 -19.46 26.27 -23.20
C GLN A 432 -20.77 26.66 -22.53
N TYR A 433 -21.32 27.80 -22.93
CA TYR A 433 -22.63 28.25 -22.48
C TYR A 433 -23.71 27.78 -23.45
N ASP A 434 -24.69 27.05 -22.93
CA ASP A 434 -25.90 26.69 -23.67
C ASP A 434 -26.99 27.75 -23.43
N PRO A 435 -27.38 28.53 -24.45
CA PRO A 435 -28.39 29.58 -24.30
C PRO A 435 -29.82 29.05 -24.12
N LYS A 436 -30.12 27.80 -24.50
CA LYS A 436 -31.45 27.18 -24.32
C LYS A 436 -31.62 26.75 -22.87
N GLU A 437 -30.65 26.02 -22.35
CA GLU A 437 -30.67 25.50 -20.98
C GLU A 437 -30.23 26.56 -19.95
N LYS A 438 -29.61 27.65 -20.41
CA LYS A 438 -28.98 28.70 -19.60
C LYS A 438 -27.93 28.15 -18.64
N ILE A 439 -27.16 27.16 -19.09
CA ILE A 439 -26.14 26.47 -18.31
C ILE A 439 -24.77 26.72 -18.94
N LEU A 440 -23.81 27.12 -18.11
CA LEU A 440 -22.40 27.10 -18.47
C LEU A 440 -21.82 25.74 -18.03
N LYS A 441 -21.19 25.00 -18.95
CA LYS A 441 -20.70 23.65 -18.72
C LYS A 441 -19.29 23.45 -19.25
N TRP A 442 -18.50 22.66 -18.54
CA TRP A 442 -17.20 22.18 -18.98
C TRP A 442 -16.97 20.73 -18.53
N THR A 443 -16.30 19.94 -19.35
CA THR A 443 -15.91 18.56 -19.02
C THR A 443 -14.38 18.44 -19.02
N PRO A 444 -13.76 17.93 -17.93
CA PRO A 444 -12.32 17.75 -17.87
C PRO A 444 -11.78 16.82 -18.95
N SER A 445 -10.81 17.28 -19.74
CA SER A 445 -10.11 16.47 -20.75
C SER A 445 -9.16 15.42 -20.15
N ARG A 446 -8.86 15.53 -18.85
CA ARG A 446 -8.10 14.56 -18.06
C ARG A 446 -8.67 14.47 -16.65
N PRO A 447 -8.43 13.39 -15.90
CA PRO A 447 -8.92 13.24 -14.54
C PRO A 447 -8.52 14.42 -13.63
N LEU A 448 -9.47 14.90 -12.84
CA LEU A 448 -9.23 15.87 -11.77
C LEU A 448 -8.37 15.19 -10.68
N ARG A 449 -7.28 15.85 -10.26
CA ARG A 449 -6.28 15.28 -9.31
C ARG A 449 -6.17 16.02 -7.98
N LEU A 450 -6.79 17.19 -7.89
CA LEU A 450 -6.86 17.99 -6.68
C LEU A 450 -8.20 17.72 -5.99
N SER A 451 -8.18 17.59 -4.67
CA SER A 451 -9.38 17.49 -3.83
C SER A 451 -9.09 18.31 -2.57
N PRO A 452 -9.93 19.32 -2.23
CA PRO A 452 -11.15 19.71 -2.96
C PRO A 452 -10.84 20.35 -4.32
N VAL A 453 -11.77 20.17 -5.27
CA VAL A 453 -11.80 20.90 -6.53
C VAL A 453 -12.49 22.23 -6.26
N THR A 454 -11.81 23.35 -6.56
CA THR A 454 -12.42 24.68 -6.49
C THR A 454 -12.80 25.12 -7.87
N VAL A 455 -14.04 25.58 -8.03
CA VAL A 455 -14.56 26.15 -9.27
C VAL A 455 -14.95 27.58 -9.01
N GLN A 456 -14.48 28.49 -9.86
CA GLN A 456 -14.84 29.88 -9.85
C GLN A 456 -15.40 30.25 -11.22
N VAL A 457 -16.59 30.84 -11.24
CA VAL A 457 -17.22 31.35 -12.47
C VAL A 457 -17.45 32.85 -12.30
N ARG A 458 -17.08 33.61 -13.33
CA ARG A 458 -17.30 35.05 -13.39
C ARG A 458 -18.09 35.41 -14.64
N TRP A 459 -19.08 36.29 -14.51
CA TRP A 459 -19.86 36.80 -15.63
C TRP A 459 -20.15 38.29 -15.46
N LYS A 460 -20.28 39.01 -16.58
CA LYS A 460 -20.61 40.44 -16.55
C LYS A 460 -22.13 40.65 -16.59
N ASN A 461 -22.66 41.27 -15.55
CA ASN A 461 -24.05 41.73 -15.52
C ASN A 461 -24.19 43.01 -16.36
N LEU A 462 -25.04 42.98 -17.38
CA LEU A 462 -25.19 44.12 -18.30
C LEU A 462 -26.00 45.27 -17.68
N ALA A 463 -26.95 44.97 -16.79
CA ALA A 463 -27.80 45.98 -16.17
C ALA A 463 -27.02 46.81 -15.12
N ALA A 464 -26.15 46.16 -14.35
CA ALA A 464 -25.34 46.82 -13.33
C ALA A 464 -23.94 47.24 -13.83
N ASN A 465 -23.52 46.78 -15.01
CA ASN A 465 -22.16 46.89 -15.54
C ASN A 465 -21.08 46.40 -14.55
N LEU A 466 -21.41 45.40 -13.73
CA LEU A 466 -20.53 44.82 -12.70
C LEU A 466 -20.24 43.35 -12.97
N TRP A 467 -19.06 42.90 -12.57
CA TRP A 467 -18.71 41.48 -12.58
C TRP A 467 -19.32 40.79 -11.37
N GLN A 468 -20.03 39.70 -11.64
CA GLN A 468 -20.50 38.77 -10.63
C GLN A 468 -19.57 37.56 -10.57
N THR A 469 -19.48 36.94 -9.39
CA THR A 469 -18.64 35.76 -9.15
C THR A 469 -19.40 34.74 -8.34
N ALA A 470 -19.39 33.49 -8.79
CA ALA A 470 -19.78 32.33 -8.00
C ALA A 470 -18.54 31.46 -7.76
N THR A 471 -18.35 31.00 -6.52
CA THR A 471 -17.28 30.07 -6.17
C THR A 471 -17.87 28.93 -5.38
N TRP A 472 -17.50 27.69 -5.72
CA TRP A 472 -17.86 26.52 -4.93
C TRP A 472 -16.75 25.49 -4.95
N GLN A 473 -16.85 24.53 -4.03
CA GLN A 473 -15.94 23.41 -3.95
C GLN A 473 -16.70 22.08 -3.94
N PHE A 474 -16.05 21.02 -4.43
CA PHE A 474 -16.49 19.64 -4.26
C PHE A 474 -15.27 18.72 -4.11
N GLY A 475 -15.42 17.62 -3.39
CA GLY A 475 -14.39 16.59 -3.25
C GLY A 475 -14.47 15.56 -4.38
N ILE A 476 -13.36 14.88 -4.61
CA ILE A 476 -13.32 13.67 -5.45
C ILE A 476 -13.09 12.49 -4.50
N ALA A 477 -13.88 11.44 -4.68
CA ALA A 477 -13.72 10.20 -3.92
C ALA A 477 -12.31 9.67 -4.17
N GLU A 478 -11.63 9.34 -3.08
CA GLU A 478 -10.32 8.74 -3.14
C GLU A 478 -10.40 7.43 -3.92
N GLN A 479 -9.51 7.22 -4.90
CA GLN A 479 -9.53 6.00 -5.69
C GLN A 479 -9.25 4.80 -4.80
N GLU A 480 -10.07 3.75 -4.93
CA GLU A 480 -9.69 2.40 -4.53
C GLU A 480 -8.59 1.89 -5.48
N MET A 481 -7.37 2.40 -5.31
CA MET A 481 -6.21 1.86 -5.99
C MET A 481 -5.76 0.62 -5.25
N HIS A 482 -5.89 -0.51 -5.92
CA HIS A 482 -5.21 -1.73 -5.52
C HIS A 482 -4.31 -2.19 -6.66
N PHE A 483 -3.21 -2.81 -6.29
CA PHE A 483 -2.19 -3.30 -7.18
C PHE A 483 -2.04 -4.81 -6.99
N ILE A 484 -2.08 -5.56 -8.09
CA ILE A 484 -1.85 -7.00 -8.11
C ILE A 484 -0.74 -7.26 -9.12
N PRO A 485 0.43 -7.76 -8.69
CA PRO A 485 1.50 -8.13 -9.61
C PRO A 485 1.01 -9.12 -10.69
N GLN A 486 1.47 -8.97 -11.92
CA GLN A 486 1.02 -9.81 -13.05
C GLN A 486 1.23 -11.32 -12.82
N ASN A 487 2.26 -11.70 -12.06
CA ASN A 487 2.58 -13.09 -11.72
C ASN A 487 1.63 -13.71 -10.67
N VAL A 488 0.83 -12.91 -9.96
CA VAL A 488 -0.16 -13.36 -8.98
C VAL A 488 -1.53 -13.61 -9.62
N VAL A 489 -1.79 -13.02 -10.80
CA VAL A 489 -3.09 -13.09 -11.48
C VAL A 489 -3.32 -14.43 -12.20
N LYS A 490 -2.29 -15.30 -12.29
CA LYS A 490 -2.38 -16.58 -13.01
C LYS A 490 -2.96 -17.73 -12.18
#